data_AF-A0A947AB16-F1
#
_entry.id   AF-A0A947AB16-F1
#
_cell.length_a   1.000
_cell.length_b   1.000
_cell.length_c   1.000
_cell.angle_alpha   90.00
_cell.angle_beta   90.00
_cell.angle_gamma   90.00
#
_symmetry.space_group_name_H-M   'P 1'
#
loop_
_entity.id
_entity.type
_entity.pdbx_description
1 polymer ?
#
loop_
_entity_poly.entity_id
_entity_poly.type
_entity_poly.pdbx_seq_one_letter_code
_entity_poly.pdbx_strand_id
1 'polypeptide(L)'
;VALLFIEEALGGALLGLAIGFIAYQMLKRVNNYQVEVIITLALVMGGYALADRIHTSGPIAIVVAGLLIGNHGRAFAMSDNTRERLDDFWELMDEILNALLFMLIGLEVLIMPFTWSLFITGLLAIGITLFARWASVGGAVSLMRPFRSFSPGVVRILTWGGLRGGISVALALSIPPVPERATIITITYIIVVFSIVIQGMTLGRLAQKM
;
A
#
# COMPACT_ATOMS: atom_id res chain seq x y z
N VAL A 1 -8.26 -10.31 -19.08
CA VAL A 1 -7.76 -10.09 -17.70
C VAL A 1 -6.24 -10.25 -17.61
N ALA A 2 -5.66 -11.42 -17.93
CA ALA A 2 -4.20 -11.60 -17.81
C ALA A 2 -3.36 -10.66 -18.70
N LEU A 3 -3.75 -10.42 -19.96
CA LEU A 3 -3.05 -9.50 -20.85
C LEU A 3 -3.11 -8.05 -20.35
N LEU A 4 -4.31 -7.56 -19.99
CA LEU A 4 -4.51 -6.23 -19.40
C LEU A 4 -3.69 -6.05 -18.11
N PHE A 5 -3.66 -7.07 -17.25
CA PHE A 5 -2.87 -7.02 -16.03
C PHE A 5 -1.36 -6.91 -16.31
N ILE A 6 -0.85 -7.68 -17.27
CA ILE A 6 0.55 -7.62 -17.68
C ILE A 6 0.88 -6.25 -18.26
N GLU A 7 -0.01 -5.70 -19.09
CA GLU A 7 0.12 -4.37 -19.69
C GLU A 7 0.12 -3.27 -18.63
N GLU A 8 -0.82 -3.28 -17.70
CA GLU A 8 -0.90 -2.28 -16.62
C GLU A 8 0.30 -2.36 -15.67
N ALA A 9 0.72 -3.57 -15.30
CA ALA A 9 1.82 -3.78 -14.36
C ALA A 9 3.19 -3.49 -14.99
N LEU A 10 3.48 -4.05 -16.17
CA LEU A 10 4.74 -3.77 -16.86
C LEU A 10 4.79 -2.34 -17.39
N GLY A 11 3.67 -1.83 -17.94
CA GLY A 11 3.56 -0.46 -18.39
C GLY A 11 3.78 0.53 -17.25
N GLY A 12 3.15 0.29 -16.09
CA GLY A 12 3.39 1.07 -14.88
C GLY A 12 4.86 1.02 -14.44
N ALA A 13 5.47 -0.16 -14.40
CA ALA A 13 6.88 -0.30 -14.01
C ALA A 13 7.84 0.42 -14.98
N LEU A 14 7.64 0.28 -16.30
CA LEU A 14 8.45 0.95 -17.31
C LEU A 14 8.28 2.47 -17.26
N LEU A 15 7.03 2.94 -17.11
CA LEU A 15 6.75 4.36 -16.92
C LEU A 15 7.47 4.88 -15.67
N GLY A 16 7.32 4.18 -14.55
CA GLY A 16 7.97 4.49 -13.28
C GLY A 16 9.49 4.61 -13.39
N LEU A 17 10.14 3.68 -14.09
CA LEU A 17 11.58 3.77 -14.39
C LEU A 17 11.91 5.00 -15.23
N ALA A 18 11.13 5.29 -16.27
CA ALA A 18 11.38 6.43 -17.15
C ALA A 18 11.23 7.76 -16.40
N ILE A 19 10.11 8.00 -15.72
CA ILE A 19 9.87 9.24 -14.98
C ILE A 19 10.79 9.36 -13.76
N GLY A 20 11.07 8.24 -13.08
CA GLY A 20 12.01 8.19 -11.96
C GLY A 20 13.43 8.51 -12.39
N PHE A 21 13.86 8.03 -13.56
CA PHE A 21 15.15 8.38 -14.14
C PHE A 21 15.24 9.87 -14.51
N ILE A 22 14.18 10.43 -15.09
CA ILE A 22 14.13 11.88 -15.38
C ILE A 22 14.25 12.68 -14.09
N ALA A 23 13.46 12.35 -13.06
CA ALA A 23 13.52 13.00 -11.76
C ALA A 23 14.91 12.86 -11.11
N TYR A 24 15.51 11.66 -11.16
CA TYR A 24 16.89 11.43 -10.70
C TYR A 24 17.90 12.38 -11.36
N GLN A 25 17.81 12.54 -12.69
CA GLN A 25 18.70 13.44 -13.43
C GLN A 25 18.48 14.91 -13.08
N MET A 26 17.24 15.30 -12.77
CA MET A 26 16.93 16.64 -12.28
C MET A 26 17.50 16.86 -10.88
N LEU A 27 17.28 15.93 -9.96
CA LEU A 27 17.77 15.98 -8.57
C LEU A 27 19.29 16.09 -8.53
N LYS A 28 20.01 15.34 -9.37
CA LYS A 28 21.48 15.39 -9.46
C LYS A 28 22.04 16.76 -9.87
N ARG A 29 21.24 17.61 -10.51
CA ARG A 29 21.64 18.94 -11.00
C ARG A 29 21.22 20.08 -10.07
N VAL A 30 20.47 19.77 -9.01
CA VAL A 30 19.91 20.73 -8.08
C VAL A 30 20.61 20.56 -6.73
N ASN A 31 20.95 21.67 -6.08
CA ASN A 31 21.51 21.69 -4.72
C ASN A 31 20.65 22.60 -3.84
N ASN A 32 19.36 22.30 -3.73
CA ASN A 32 18.39 23.10 -2.98
C ASN A 32 17.23 22.22 -2.54
N TYR A 33 17.03 22.10 -1.22
CA TYR A 33 16.04 21.17 -0.67
C TYR A 33 14.60 21.50 -1.10
N GLN A 34 14.24 22.78 -1.22
CA GLN A 34 12.87 23.16 -1.61
C GLN A 34 12.56 22.69 -3.03
N VAL A 35 13.51 22.88 -3.96
CA VAL A 35 13.35 22.45 -5.36
C VAL A 35 13.31 20.93 -5.44
N GLU A 36 14.15 20.23 -4.68
CA GLU A 36 14.14 18.77 -4.63
C GLU A 36 12.82 18.21 -4.10
N VAL A 37 12.26 18.79 -3.03
CA VAL A 37 10.92 18.43 -2.52
C VAL A 37 9.87 18.62 -3.62
N ILE A 38 9.86 19.77 -4.31
CA ILE A 38 8.91 20.05 -5.38
C ILE A 38 9.05 19.04 -6.53
N ILE A 39 10.27 18.64 -6.90
CA ILE A 39 10.51 17.61 -7.91
C ILE A 39 9.89 16.27 -7.48
N THR A 40 10.08 15.86 -6.22
CA THR A 40 9.51 14.60 -5.72
C THR A 40 7.98 14.64 -5.65
N LEU A 41 7.38 15.78 -5.26
CA LEU A 41 5.94 15.98 -5.28
C LEU A 41 5.39 15.95 -6.72
N ALA A 42 6.06 16.62 -7.65
CA ALA A 42 5.69 16.64 -9.06
C ALA A 42 5.81 15.23 -9.68
N LEU A 43 6.80 14.44 -9.28
CA LEU A 43 6.94 13.06 -9.68
C LEU A 43 5.76 12.21 -9.20
N VAL A 44 5.37 12.33 -7.92
CA VAL A 44 4.25 11.57 -7.37
C VAL A 44 2.92 11.98 -8.00
N MET A 45 2.58 13.27 -7.99
CA MET A 45 1.30 13.75 -8.51
C MET A 45 1.24 13.69 -10.03
N GLY A 46 2.27 14.21 -10.71
CA GLY A 46 2.33 14.26 -12.16
C GLY A 46 2.57 12.89 -12.79
N GLY A 47 3.42 12.06 -12.18
CA GLY A 47 3.65 10.69 -12.61
C GLY A 47 2.40 9.82 -12.49
N TYR A 48 1.65 9.97 -11.40
CA TYR A 48 0.40 9.24 -11.21
C TYR A 48 -0.66 9.67 -12.23
N ALA A 49 -0.85 10.98 -12.42
CA ALA A 49 -1.79 11.50 -13.41
C ALA A 49 -1.42 11.09 -14.85
N LEU A 50 -0.12 11.04 -15.16
CA LEU A 50 0.35 10.54 -16.46
C LEU A 50 0.06 9.06 -16.63
N ALA A 51 0.30 8.25 -15.60
CA ALA A 51 0.02 6.81 -15.63
C ALA A 51 -1.46 6.52 -15.90
N ASP A 52 -2.35 7.27 -15.24
CA ASP A 52 -3.81 7.17 -15.42
C ASP A 52 -4.23 7.51 -16.86
N ARG A 53 -3.64 8.56 -17.45
CA ARG A 53 -3.90 8.98 -18.85
C ARG A 53 -3.49 7.96 -19.89
N ILE A 54 -2.45 7.18 -19.63
CA ILE A 54 -1.98 6.14 -20.53
C ILE A 54 -2.50 4.74 -20.15
N HIS A 55 -3.49 4.67 -19.24
CA HIS A 55 -4.12 3.43 -18.78
C HIS A 55 -3.11 2.41 -18.23
N THR A 56 -2.14 2.89 -17.45
CA THR A 56 -1.19 2.05 -16.72
C THR A 56 -1.35 2.21 -15.21
N SER A 57 -0.80 1.28 -14.43
CA SER A 57 -0.94 1.33 -12.97
C SER A 57 -0.11 2.47 -12.36
N GLY A 58 -0.78 3.57 -12.00
CA GLY A 58 -0.20 4.69 -11.24
C GLY A 58 0.55 4.28 -9.96
N PRO A 59 -0.03 3.47 -9.06
CA PRO A 59 0.66 3.03 -7.84
C PRO A 59 1.99 2.32 -8.13
N ILE A 60 2.00 1.37 -9.07
CA ILE A 60 3.22 0.67 -9.50
C ILE A 60 4.24 1.65 -10.08
N ALA A 61 3.82 2.58 -10.93
CA ALA A 61 4.72 3.57 -11.52
C ALA A 61 5.42 4.42 -10.44
N ILE A 62 4.67 4.91 -9.46
CA ILE A 62 5.23 5.72 -8.37
C ILE A 62 6.10 4.89 -7.43
N VAL A 63 5.74 3.64 -7.12
CA VAL A 63 6.58 2.76 -6.31
C VAL A 63 7.92 2.49 -7.01
N VAL A 64 7.91 2.20 -8.31
CA VAL A 64 9.14 1.95 -9.07
C VAL A 64 10.00 3.21 -9.17
N ALA A 65 9.40 4.37 -9.42
CA ALA A 65 10.10 5.65 -9.42
C ALA A 65 10.70 5.96 -8.03
N GLY A 66 9.93 5.72 -6.96
CA GLY A 66 10.34 5.90 -5.57
C GLY A 66 11.49 4.97 -5.16
N LEU A 67 11.46 3.70 -5.58
CA LEU A 67 12.57 2.76 -5.35
C LEU A 67 13.86 3.20 -6.06
N LEU A 68 13.75 3.74 -7.28
CA LEU A 68 14.89 4.27 -8.03
C LEU A 68 15.52 5.46 -7.31
N ILE A 69 14.71 6.43 -6.87
CA ILE A 69 15.20 7.61 -6.16
C ILE A 69 15.69 7.26 -4.75
N GLY A 70 14.95 6.44 -4.01
CA GLY A 70 15.29 6.00 -2.66
C GLY A 70 16.58 5.20 -2.59
N ASN A 71 16.95 4.49 -3.66
CA ASN A 71 18.21 3.75 -3.73
C ASN A 71 19.31 4.55 -4.45
N HIS A 72 19.19 4.75 -5.77
CA HIS A 72 20.22 5.39 -6.58
C HIS A 72 20.26 6.93 -6.43
N GLY A 73 19.10 7.57 -6.27
CA GLY A 73 19.01 9.02 -6.03
C GLY A 73 19.67 9.42 -4.72
N ARG A 74 19.39 8.68 -3.64
CA ARG A 74 20.10 8.85 -2.37
C ARG A 74 21.59 8.63 -2.58
N ALA A 75 22.03 7.48 -3.09
CA ALA A 75 23.46 7.17 -3.19
C ALA A 75 24.30 8.18 -4.02
N PHE A 76 23.76 8.77 -5.09
CA PHE A 76 24.58 9.48 -6.09
C PHE A 76 24.11 10.88 -6.50
N ALA A 77 22.96 11.37 -6.01
CA ALA A 77 22.39 12.65 -6.45
C ALA A 77 22.19 13.69 -5.34
N MET A 78 22.19 13.30 -4.05
CA MET A 78 21.83 14.20 -2.95
C MET A 78 22.93 14.32 -1.90
N SER A 79 23.05 15.50 -1.28
CA SER A 79 23.84 15.72 -0.06
C SER A 79 23.16 15.11 1.17
N ASP A 80 23.92 14.77 2.21
CA ASP A 80 23.36 14.11 3.41
C ASP A 80 22.29 14.96 4.12
N ASN A 81 22.50 16.29 4.23
CA ASN A 81 21.52 17.20 4.83
C ASN A 81 20.24 17.30 3.99
N THR A 82 20.34 17.27 2.65
CA THR A 82 19.12 17.30 1.82
C THR A 82 18.32 16.02 1.92
N ARG A 83 18.98 14.86 2.05
CA ARG A 83 18.31 13.57 2.24
C ARG A 83 17.48 13.57 3.52
N GLU A 84 18.06 14.05 4.63
CA GLU A 84 17.37 14.16 5.92
C GLU A 84 16.12 15.05 5.80
N ARG A 85 16.24 16.23 5.17
CA ARG A 85 15.09 17.14 4.96
C ARG A 85 13.99 16.55 4.09
N LEU A 86 14.35 15.79 3.06
CA LEU A 86 13.40 15.09 2.21
C LEU A 86 12.68 13.97 2.97
N ASP A 87 13.41 13.25 3.81
CA ASP A 87 12.88 12.17 4.63
C ASP A 87 11.89 12.73 5.66
N ASP A 88 12.27 13.77 6.40
CA ASP A 88 11.39 14.49 7.32
C ASP A 88 10.11 14.96 6.62
N PHE A 89 10.24 15.54 5.42
CA PHE A 89 9.09 16.02 4.66
C PHE A 89 8.14 14.88 4.28
N TRP A 90 8.66 13.76 3.77
CA TRP A 90 7.84 12.63 3.36
C TRP A 90 7.26 11.87 4.55
N GLU A 91 7.96 11.80 5.68
CA GLU A 91 7.43 11.26 6.94
C GLU A 91 6.26 12.11 7.44
N LEU A 92 6.41 13.44 7.48
CA LEU A 92 5.31 14.34 7.85
C LEU A 92 4.12 14.22 6.89
N MET A 93 4.36 14.07 5.58
CA MET A 93 3.29 13.85 4.61
C MET A 93 2.59 12.51 4.83
N ASP A 94 3.33 11.43 5.09
CA ASP A 94 2.77 10.11 5.42
C ASP A 94 1.92 10.19 6.69
N GLU A 95 2.42 10.83 7.75
CA GLU A 95 1.67 11.03 8.99
C GLU A 95 0.36 11.79 8.77
N ILE A 96 0.40 12.91 8.03
CA ILE A 96 -0.78 13.72 7.73
C ILE A 96 -1.79 12.92 6.90
N LEU A 97 -1.35 12.28 5.81
CA LEU A 97 -2.23 11.51 4.95
C LEU A 97 -2.83 10.31 5.67
N ASN A 98 -2.07 9.64 6.53
CA ASN A 98 -2.54 8.53 7.34
C ASN A 98 -3.56 8.99 8.40
N ALA A 99 -3.30 10.13 9.08
CA ALA A 99 -4.25 10.71 10.02
C ALA A 99 -5.57 11.10 9.33
N LEU A 100 -5.50 11.73 8.15
CA LEU A 100 -6.67 12.05 7.34
C LEU A 100 -7.42 10.79 6.91
N LEU A 101 -6.70 9.75 6.48
CA LEU A 101 -7.29 8.48 6.11
C LEU A 101 -8.04 7.86 7.29
N PHE A 102 -7.45 7.82 8.49
CA PHE A 102 -8.11 7.28 9.68
C PHE A 102 -9.29 8.14 10.13
N MET A 103 -9.20 9.46 9.97
CA MET A 103 -10.31 10.37 10.23
C MET A 103 -11.49 10.10 9.28
N LEU A 104 -11.24 9.99 7.97
CA LEU A 104 -12.27 9.67 6.97
C LEU A 104 -12.89 8.29 7.23
N ILE A 105 -12.07 7.30 7.57
CA ILE A 105 -12.51 5.97 7.99
C ILE A 105 -13.44 6.07 9.20
N GLY A 106 -13.09 6.86 10.21
CA GLY A 106 -13.93 7.09 11.40
C GLY A 106 -15.25 7.79 11.09
N LEU A 107 -15.24 8.75 10.17
CA LEU A 107 -16.45 9.48 9.75
C LEU A 107 -17.43 8.58 8.98
N GLU A 108 -16.93 7.75 8.07
CA GLU A 108 -17.75 6.85 7.25
C GLU A 108 -18.58 5.86 8.11
N VAL A 109 -18.07 5.48 9.29
CA VAL A 109 -18.76 4.59 10.24
C VAL A 109 -20.06 5.18 10.75
N LEU A 110 -20.08 6.50 10.97
CA LEU A 110 -21.22 7.17 11.60
C LEU A 110 -22.45 7.19 10.69
N ILE A 111 -22.23 7.14 9.37
CA ILE A 111 -23.28 7.17 8.35
C ILE A 111 -23.57 5.78 7.76
N MET A 112 -22.89 4.74 8.26
CA MET A 112 -22.99 3.39 7.73
C MET A 112 -24.27 2.68 8.20
N PRO A 113 -25.02 2.01 7.31
CA PRO A 113 -26.17 1.22 7.71
C PRO A 113 -25.72 -0.05 8.44
N PHE A 114 -25.66 -0.01 9.77
CA PHE A 114 -25.38 -1.17 10.59
C PHE A 114 -26.62 -2.06 10.70
N THR A 115 -26.63 -3.18 9.98
CA THR A 115 -27.62 -4.24 10.14
C THR A 115 -26.95 -5.47 10.74
N TRP A 116 -27.64 -6.18 11.63
CA TRP A 116 -27.14 -7.44 12.23
C TRP A 116 -26.64 -8.45 11.19
N SER A 117 -27.33 -8.56 10.05
CA SER A 117 -26.91 -9.41 8.92
C SER A 117 -25.54 -8.99 8.36
N LEU A 118 -25.29 -7.69 8.18
CA LEU A 118 -24.01 -7.18 7.68
C LEU A 118 -22.87 -7.41 8.68
N PHE A 119 -23.15 -7.28 9.97
CA PHE A 119 -22.17 -7.54 11.02
C PHE A 119 -21.72 -9.02 11.02
N ILE A 120 -22.68 -9.95 10.96
CA ILE A 120 -22.38 -11.39 10.86
C ILE A 120 -21.62 -11.70 9.58
N THR A 121 -22.03 -11.11 8.46
CA THR A 121 -21.34 -11.27 7.16
C THR A 121 -19.91 -10.77 7.23
N GLY A 122 -19.66 -9.61 7.85
CA GLY A 122 -18.31 -9.08 8.06
C GLY A 122 -17.46 -9.99 8.96
N LEU A 123 -18.04 -10.57 10.01
CA LEU A 123 -17.35 -11.52 10.88
C LEU A 123 -16.95 -12.80 10.14
N LEU A 124 -17.85 -13.35 9.31
CA LEU A 124 -17.53 -14.48 8.44
C LEU A 124 -16.46 -14.12 7.40
N ALA A 125 -16.51 -12.91 6.85
CA ALA A 125 -15.53 -12.41 5.90
C ALA A 125 -14.12 -12.30 6.50
N ILE A 126 -13.99 -12.00 7.80
CA ILE A 126 -12.70 -12.08 8.51
C ILE A 126 -12.14 -13.51 8.43
N GLY A 127 -12.96 -14.52 8.74
CA GLY A 127 -12.54 -15.92 8.64
C GLY A 127 -12.10 -16.30 7.22
N ILE A 128 -12.89 -15.91 6.22
CA ILE A 128 -12.59 -16.17 4.80
C ILE A 128 -11.30 -15.48 4.37
N THR A 129 -11.08 -14.22 4.75
CA THR A 129 -9.89 -13.46 4.35
C THR A 129 -8.61 -13.99 5.01
N LEU A 130 -8.68 -14.42 6.27
CA LEU A 130 -7.57 -15.07 6.96
C LEU A 130 -7.26 -16.45 6.36
N PHE A 131 -8.29 -17.24 6.03
CA PHE A 131 -8.11 -18.52 5.36
C PHE A 131 -7.51 -18.37 3.97
N ALA A 132 -8.03 -17.42 3.17
CA ALA A 132 -7.48 -17.10 1.85
C ALA A 132 -6.01 -16.69 1.94
N ARG A 133 -5.64 -15.91 2.96
CA ARG A 133 -4.24 -15.54 3.19
C ARG A 133 -3.38 -16.73 3.61
N TRP A 134 -3.87 -17.58 4.51
CA TRP A 134 -3.18 -18.79 4.91
C TRP A 134 -2.94 -19.73 3.72
N ALA A 135 -3.95 -19.92 2.86
CA ALA A 135 -3.85 -20.73 1.66
C ALA A 135 -2.88 -20.12 0.64
N SER A 136 -2.93 -18.81 0.41
CA SER A 136 -2.03 -18.10 -0.50
C SER A 136 -0.57 -18.16 -0.02
N VAL A 137 -0.30 -17.81 1.23
CA VAL A 137 1.04 -17.84 1.82
C VAL A 137 1.54 -19.28 1.95
N GLY A 138 0.69 -20.19 2.43
CA GLY A 138 1.02 -21.62 2.56
C GLY A 138 1.34 -22.27 1.22
N GLY A 139 0.55 -21.96 0.19
CA GLY A 139 0.81 -22.39 -1.19
C GLY A 139 2.14 -21.86 -1.73
N ALA A 140 2.41 -20.56 -1.57
CA ALA A 140 3.68 -19.95 -1.99
C ALA A 140 4.88 -20.56 -1.27
N VAL A 141 4.81 -20.72 0.06
CA VAL A 141 5.88 -21.34 0.86
C VAL A 141 6.07 -22.80 0.45
N SER A 142 5.00 -23.56 0.22
CA SER A 142 5.09 -24.96 -0.21
C SER A 142 5.73 -25.09 -1.59
N LEU A 143 5.42 -24.19 -2.53
CA LEU A 143 6.03 -24.18 -3.86
C LEU A 143 7.52 -23.81 -3.81
N MET A 144 7.92 -22.92 -2.90
CA MET A 144 9.30 -22.46 -2.75
C MET A 144 10.15 -23.35 -1.82
N ARG A 145 9.55 -24.26 -1.05
CA ARG A 145 10.25 -25.18 -0.13
C ARG A 145 11.39 -25.98 -0.78
N PRO A 146 11.29 -26.46 -2.04
CA PRO A 146 12.39 -27.15 -2.69
C PRO A 146 13.62 -26.25 -2.94
N PHE A 147 13.41 -24.93 -3.03
CA PHE A 147 14.45 -23.95 -3.40
C PHE A 147 14.93 -23.10 -2.21
N ARG A 148 14.20 -23.08 -1.09
CA ARG A 148 14.56 -22.35 0.13
C ARG A 148 14.12 -23.09 1.40
N SER A 149 14.97 -23.04 2.42
CA SER A 149 14.58 -23.36 3.78
C SER A 149 13.78 -22.21 4.40
N PHE A 150 12.74 -22.55 5.14
CA PHE A 150 11.90 -21.59 5.87
C PHE A 150 11.89 -21.96 7.36
N SER A 151 11.94 -20.95 8.22
CA SER A 151 11.85 -21.14 9.67
C SER A 151 10.49 -21.75 10.07
N PRO A 152 10.44 -22.59 11.12
CA PRO A 152 9.18 -23.09 11.66
C PRO A 152 8.20 -21.94 11.97
N GLY A 153 6.99 -22.03 11.41
CA GLY A 153 5.91 -21.07 11.63
C GLY A 153 5.97 -19.76 10.82
N VAL A 154 6.83 -19.66 9.80
CA VAL A 154 6.82 -18.55 8.81
C VAL A 154 5.42 -18.34 8.21
N VAL A 155 4.70 -19.42 7.87
CA VAL A 155 3.33 -19.31 7.34
C VAL A 155 2.40 -18.66 8.35
N ARG A 156 2.53 -18.98 9.64
CA ARG A 156 1.68 -18.44 10.70
C ARG A 156 1.94 -16.94 10.89
N ILE A 157 3.21 -16.52 10.97
CA ILE A 157 3.54 -15.11 11.16
C ILE A 157 3.21 -14.25 9.93
N LEU A 158 3.45 -14.75 8.71
CA LEU A 158 3.12 -14.05 7.47
C LEU A 158 1.61 -13.96 7.20
N THR A 159 0.85 -14.95 7.68
CA THR A 159 -0.62 -14.91 7.64
C THR A 159 -1.15 -13.91 8.67
N TRP A 160 -0.68 -14.00 9.92
CA TRP A 160 -1.20 -13.18 11.02
C TRP A 160 -0.73 -11.73 10.98
N GLY A 161 0.51 -11.48 10.54
CA GLY A 161 1.09 -10.15 10.34
C GLY A 161 0.59 -9.44 9.08
N GLY A 162 -0.39 -10.04 8.39
CA GLY A 162 -1.00 -9.52 7.19
C GLY A 162 -2.00 -8.40 7.39
N LEU A 163 -1.58 -7.32 8.04
CA LEU A 163 -2.48 -6.26 8.42
C LEU A 163 -3.16 -5.63 7.20
N ARG A 164 -4.49 -5.53 7.24
CA ARG A 164 -5.30 -4.78 6.28
C ARG A 164 -5.34 -3.33 6.75
N GLY A 165 -4.77 -2.45 5.94
CA GLY A 165 -4.67 -1.02 6.26
C GLY A 165 -5.66 -0.16 5.48
N GLY A 166 -5.39 1.15 5.54
CA GLY A 166 -6.21 2.21 4.95
C GLY A 166 -6.46 2.10 3.45
N ILE A 167 -5.50 1.58 2.69
CA ILE A 167 -5.61 1.43 1.23
C ILE A 167 -6.84 0.59 0.86
N SER A 168 -7.17 -0.44 1.66
CA SER A 168 -8.35 -1.28 1.41
C SER A 168 -9.65 -0.47 1.49
N VAL A 169 -9.74 0.44 2.47
CA VAL A 169 -10.92 1.30 2.65
C VAL A 169 -10.97 2.38 1.57
N ALA A 170 -9.83 2.99 1.23
CA ALA A 170 -9.76 3.97 0.15
C ALA A 170 -10.26 3.37 -1.18
N LEU A 171 -9.86 2.14 -1.50
CA LEU A 171 -10.36 1.43 -2.68
C LEU A 171 -11.85 1.13 -2.58
N ALA A 172 -12.36 0.71 -1.42
CA ALA A 172 -13.80 0.49 -1.23
C ALA A 172 -14.62 1.78 -1.40
N LEU A 173 -14.10 2.92 -0.93
CA LEU A 173 -14.73 4.23 -1.08
C LEU A 173 -14.74 4.72 -2.53
N SER A 174 -13.73 4.33 -3.32
CA SER A 174 -13.61 4.67 -4.75
C SER A 174 -14.61 3.95 -5.66
N ILE A 175 -15.34 2.95 -5.14
CA ILE A 175 -16.32 2.20 -5.92
C ILE A 175 -17.47 3.14 -6.34
N PRO A 176 -17.86 3.14 -7.64
CA PRO A 176 -19.01 3.90 -8.13
C PRO A 176 -20.30 3.58 -7.35
N PRO A 177 -21.32 4.46 -7.38
CA PRO A 177 -22.57 4.24 -6.65
C PRO A 177 -23.36 3.06 -7.24
N VAL A 178 -23.05 1.86 -6.74
CA VAL A 178 -23.77 0.60 -7.00
C VAL A 178 -24.53 0.17 -5.74
N PRO A 179 -25.63 -0.59 -5.85
CA PRO A 179 -26.43 -1.01 -4.70
C PRO A 179 -25.59 -1.72 -3.61
N GLU A 180 -24.58 -2.48 -4.01
CA GLU A 180 -23.70 -3.26 -3.14
C GLU A 180 -22.58 -2.43 -2.51
N ARG A 181 -22.41 -1.16 -2.92
CA ARG A 181 -21.32 -0.28 -2.46
C ARG A 181 -21.31 -0.18 -0.93
N ALA A 182 -22.46 0.04 -0.32
CA ALA A 182 -22.59 0.14 1.13
C ALA A 182 -22.16 -1.17 1.82
N THR A 183 -22.60 -2.31 1.30
CA THR A 183 -22.22 -3.63 1.81
C THR A 183 -20.70 -3.88 1.72
N ILE A 184 -20.08 -3.55 0.59
CA ILE A 184 -18.64 -3.72 0.38
C ILE A 184 -17.85 -2.84 1.35
N ILE A 185 -18.24 -1.57 1.50
CA ILE A 185 -17.61 -0.63 2.44
C ILE A 185 -17.75 -1.15 3.87
N THR A 186 -18.94 -1.58 4.29
CA THR A 186 -19.17 -2.13 5.64
C THR A 186 -18.31 -3.35 5.94
N ILE A 187 -18.27 -4.32 5.03
CA ILE A 187 -17.47 -5.55 5.23
C ILE A 187 -15.98 -5.22 5.26
N THR A 188 -15.51 -4.37 4.33
CA THR A 188 -14.10 -3.93 4.28
C THR A 188 -13.70 -3.22 5.56
N TYR A 189 -14.59 -2.39 6.09
CA TYR A 189 -14.38 -1.68 7.35
C TYR A 189 -14.23 -2.65 8.53
N ILE A 190 -15.16 -3.61 8.67
CA ILE A 190 -15.11 -4.62 9.75
C ILE A 190 -13.78 -5.39 9.70
N ILE A 191 -13.32 -5.78 8.50
CA ILE A 191 -12.04 -6.47 8.32
C ILE A 191 -10.85 -5.59 8.73
N VAL A 192 -10.83 -4.32 8.29
CA VAL A 192 -9.73 -3.40 8.58
C VAL A 192 -9.65 -3.08 10.08
N VAL A 193 -10.78 -2.81 10.74
CA VAL A 193 -10.80 -2.58 12.19
C VAL A 193 -10.35 -3.81 12.96
N PHE A 194 -10.87 -4.99 12.61
CA PHE A 194 -10.42 -6.24 13.20
C PHE A 194 -8.90 -6.40 13.02
N SER A 195 -8.40 -6.16 11.81
CA SER A 195 -6.99 -6.31 11.51
C SER A 195 -6.13 -5.35 12.32
N ILE A 196 -6.47 -4.08 12.40
CA ILE A 196 -5.64 -3.08 13.08
C ILE A 196 -5.69 -3.28 14.60
N VAL A 197 -6.88 -3.47 15.17
CA VAL A 197 -7.07 -3.60 16.62
C VAL A 197 -6.61 -4.97 17.11
N ILE A 198 -7.12 -6.06 16.50
CA ILE A 198 -6.88 -7.42 17.01
C ILE A 198 -5.57 -7.97 16.46
N GLN A 199 -5.37 -7.99 15.14
CA GLN A 199 -4.12 -8.55 14.58
C GLN A 199 -2.91 -7.67 14.93
N GLY A 200 -3.04 -6.34 14.92
CA GLY A 200 -1.98 -5.42 15.31
C GLY A 200 -1.50 -5.63 16.74
N MET A 201 -2.41 -5.67 17.72
CA MET A 201 -2.05 -5.88 19.14
C MET A 201 -1.53 -7.29 19.44
N THR A 202 -1.97 -8.29 18.69
CA THR A 202 -1.58 -9.70 18.94
C THR A 202 -0.32 -10.13 18.20
N LEU A 203 0.07 -9.43 17.14
CA LEU A 203 1.26 -9.76 16.34
C LEU A 203 2.55 -9.72 17.17
N GLY A 204 2.75 -8.69 17.99
CA GLY A 204 3.94 -8.58 18.84
C GLY A 204 4.08 -9.75 19.82
N ARG A 205 2.95 -10.16 20.44
CA ARG A 205 2.92 -11.32 21.35
C ARG A 205 3.15 -12.64 20.61
N LEU A 206 2.67 -12.76 19.38
CA LEU A 206 2.88 -13.95 18.54
C LEU A 206 4.34 -14.06 18.11
N ALA A 207 4.97 -12.95 17.74
CA ALA A 207 6.38 -12.90 17.36
C ALA A 207 7.32 -13.27 18.51
N GLN A 208 6.98 -12.91 19.75
CA GLN A 208 7.75 -13.27 20.95
C GLN A 208 7.61 -14.75 21.38
N LYS A 209 6.58 -15.46 20.92
CA LYS A 209 6.29 -16.85 21.29
C LYS A 209 6.92 -17.89 20.34
N MET A 210 7.75 -17.44 19.40
CA MET A 210 8.39 -18.26 18.38
C MET A 210 9.90 -18.05 18.43
#